data_AF-A0A7C1P7S6-F1
#
_entry.id   AF-A0A7C1P7S6-F1
#
_cell.length_a   1.000
_cell.length_b   1.000
_cell.length_c   1.000
_cell.angle_alpha   90.00
_cell.angle_beta   90.00
_cell.angle_gamma   90.00
#
_symmetry.space_group_name_H-M   'P 1'
#
loop_
_entity.id
_entity.type
_entity.pdbx_description
1 polymer ?
#
loop_
_entity_poly.entity_id
_entity_poly.type
_entity_poly.pdbx_seq_one_letter_code
_entity_poly.pdbx_strand_id
1 'polypeptide(L)'
;IGFNVTFFIMHLTGLRGMPRRVFEYPQAAGWEVLNFISSVGSFVMTIGFALVALDLIMLIRHGRPFRRDPWEAGTLEWATPTPPPSYNFGSLPHIETRADALKPHSLGPELAAGRGYLGFMRNGWMETLTVDMVSGRLDHVVVLPRPTYLPLWTAIATAAFFASLLAKIYWLTPVAFVAVIILFFLWTPATGLKHEIGPLDVGRGERALHHQEVAQPPSWWAVVFALAANATLYTSLVFGAFFLWLSAPNWPPPDLDFTFVLPSLIGAGALVTAAIAGRFADGQPGRTVTSLAVTLAAHIISVGAVAVLLMSIPAPTGHAASASAFAVAVYVGLHAAIGAVLAIYGLWRWNSGYIGPSRVLDLRIGRLWHDYTAVAGLIGLAFPFVLQSLTGIGGR
;
A
#
# COMPACT_ATOMS: atom_id res chain seq x y z
N ILE A 1 6.91 -14.25 -34.57
CA ILE A 1 8.08 -14.95 -35.17
C ILE A 1 9.28 -14.87 -34.24
N GLY A 2 9.88 -13.69 -34.01
CA GLY A 2 11.07 -13.53 -33.16
C GLY A 2 10.97 -14.22 -31.79
N PHE A 3 9.89 -13.98 -31.06
CA PHE A 3 9.62 -14.67 -29.77
C PHE A 3 9.75 -16.20 -29.85
N ASN A 4 9.10 -16.84 -30.84
CA ASN A 4 9.15 -18.29 -30.98
C ASN A 4 10.57 -18.75 -31.33
N VAL A 5 11.24 -18.09 -32.27
CA VAL A 5 12.62 -18.46 -32.68
C VAL A 5 13.60 -18.30 -31.51
N THR A 6 13.44 -17.29 -30.66
CA THR A 6 14.26 -17.14 -29.44
C THR A 6 13.91 -18.20 -28.40
N PHE A 7 12.69 -18.19 -27.88
CA PHE A 7 12.35 -18.91 -26.66
C PHE A 7 12.05 -20.38 -26.87
N PHE A 8 11.49 -20.78 -28.02
CA PHE A 8 11.31 -22.19 -28.33
C PHE A 8 12.66 -22.88 -28.49
N ILE A 9 13.63 -22.23 -29.13
CA ILE A 9 14.97 -22.77 -29.27
C ILE A 9 15.70 -22.82 -27.93
N MET A 10 15.56 -21.80 -27.08
CA MET A 10 16.08 -21.85 -25.70
C MET A 10 15.46 -22.98 -24.88
N HIS A 11 14.19 -23.29 -25.08
CA HIS A 11 13.55 -24.45 -24.45
C HIS A 11 14.23 -25.76 -24.89
N LEU A 12 14.49 -25.93 -26.19
CA LEU A 12 15.23 -27.09 -26.72
C LEU A 12 16.67 -27.15 -26.18
N THR A 13 17.35 -26.02 -26.05
CA THR A 13 18.70 -25.96 -25.46
C THR A 13 18.69 -26.35 -23.99
N GLY A 14 17.65 -25.95 -23.24
CA GLY A 14 17.43 -26.37 -21.86
C GLY A 14 17.16 -27.87 -21.73
N LEU A 15 16.38 -28.47 -22.65
CA LEU A 15 16.19 -29.92 -22.72
C LEU A 15 17.50 -30.68 -23.00
N ARG A 16 18.48 -30.04 -23.63
CA ARG A 16 19.85 -30.56 -23.83
C ARG A 16 20.79 -30.29 -22.65
N GLY A 17 20.26 -29.87 -21.51
CA GLY A 17 21.02 -29.73 -20.27
C GLY A 17 21.83 -28.44 -20.15
N MET A 18 21.59 -27.42 -21.00
CA MET A 18 22.27 -26.13 -20.84
C MET A 18 21.84 -25.43 -19.54
N PRO A 19 22.76 -25.15 -18.61
CA PRO A 19 22.46 -24.40 -17.42
C PRO A 19 22.19 -22.92 -17.76
N ARG A 20 21.31 -22.27 -16.99
CA ARG A 20 21.08 -20.83 -17.08
C ARG A 20 22.23 -20.04 -16.44
N ARG A 21 22.36 -18.76 -16.81
CA ARG A 21 23.36 -17.82 -16.25
C ARG A 21 24.82 -18.17 -16.56
N VAL A 22 25.08 -18.74 -17.74
CA VAL A 22 26.43 -18.92 -18.29
C VAL A 22 26.71 -17.86 -19.35
N PHE A 23 27.88 -17.22 -19.28
CA PHE A 23 28.29 -16.21 -20.26
C PHE A 23 29.01 -16.83 -21.47
N GLU A 24 29.65 -17.98 -21.27
CA GLU A 24 30.30 -18.80 -22.29
C GLU A 24 30.00 -20.28 -22.08
N TYR A 25 30.14 -21.08 -23.14
CA TYR A 25 29.94 -22.52 -23.09
C TYR A 25 30.96 -23.23 -23.98
N PRO A 26 31.43 -24.43 -23.60
CA PRO A 26 32.40 -25.16 -24.39
C PRO A 26 31.80 -25.66 -25.70
N GLN A 27 32.57 -25.62 -26.79
CA GLN A 27 32.14 -26.07 -28.12
C GLN A 27 31.65 -27.54 -28.13
N ALA A 28 32.28 -28.39 -27.33
CA ALA A 28 31.90 -29.81 -27.18
C ALA A 28 30.47 -30.01 -26.61
N ALA A 29 29.85 -28.99 -26.03
CA ALA A 29 28.49 -29.09 -25.48
C ALA A 29 27.38 -29.15 -26.55
N GLY A 30 27.67 -28.78 -27.80
CA GLY A 30 26.72 -28.90 -28.92
C GLY A 30 25.56 -27.90 -28.88
N TRP A 31 25.68 -26.80 -28.12
CA TRP A 31 24.64 -25.77 -27.98
C TRP A 31 24.79 -24.59 -28.95
N GLU A 32 25.88 -24.53 -29.72
CA GLU A 32 26.25 -23.40 -30.58
C GLU A 32 25.13 -23.04 -31.57
N VAL A 33 24.65 -24.01 -32.35
CA VAL A 33 23.64 -23.79 -33.39
C VAL A 33 22.33 -23.28 -32.79
N LEU A 34 21.90 -23.88 -31.67
CA LEU A 34 20.65 -23.48 -31.02
C LEU A 34 20.76 -22.07 -30.44
N ASN A 35 21.86 -21.74 -29.77
CA ASN A 35 22.08 -20.39 -29.26
C ASN A 35 22.22 -19.37 -30.38
N PHE A 36 22.83 -19.74 -31.51
CA PHE A 36 22.91 -18.88 -32.69
C PHE A 36 21.53 -18.59 -33.27
N ILE A 37 20.69 -19.61 -33.49
CA ILE A 37 19.32 -19.44 -33.98
C ILE A 37 18.51 -18.58 -32.99
N SER A 38 18.62 -18.86 -31.69
CA SER A 38 17.98 -18.07 -30.64
C SER A 38 18.40 -16.59 -30.69
N SER A 39 19.68 -16.32 -30.91
CA SER A 39 20.23 -14.96 -31.07
C SER A 39 19.66 -14.26 -32.30
N VAL A 40 19.57 -14.95 -33.44
CA VAL A 40 18.90 -14.42 -34.65
C VAL A 40 17.44 -14.10 -34.34
N GLY A 41 16.72 -14.99 -33.64
CA GLY A 41 15.36 -14.73 -33.16
C GLY A 41 15.25 -13.46 -32.31
N SER A 42 16.25 -13.23 -31.43
CA SER A 42 16.31 -12.05 -30.56
C SER A 42 16.51 -10.77 -31.36
N PHE A 43 17.35 -10.79 -32.40
CA PHE A 43 17.50 -9.66 -33.32
C PHE A 43 16.19 -9.37 -34.08
N VAL A 44 15.51 -10.42 -34.58
CA VAL A 44 14.19 -10.27 -35.24
C VAL A 44 13.17 -9.66 -34.28
N MET A 45 13.16 -10.11 -33.02
CA MET A 45 12.28 -9.56 -31.99
C MET A 45 12.61 -8.10 -31.68
N THR A 46 13.89 -7.76 -31.58
CA THR A 46 14.37 -6.37 -31.37
C THR A 46 13.93 -5.46 -32.50
N ILE A 47 14.05 -5.91 -33.75
CA ILE A 47 13.53 -5.17 -34.92
C ILE A 47 12.02 -4.98 -34.81
N GLY A 48 11.27 -6.01 -34.39
CA GLY A 48 9.83 -5.90 -34.15
C GLY A 48 9.47 -4.83 -33.11
N PHE A 49 10.17 -4.81 -31.97
CA PHE A 49 9.97 -3.76 -30.96
C PHE A 49 10.36 -2.37 -31.47
N ALA A 50 11.46 -2.27 -32.24
CA ALA A 50 11.87 -1.01 -32.85
C ALA A 50 10.83 -0.48 -33.85
N LEU A 51 10.20 -1.36 -34.63
CA LEU A 51 9.11 -1.00 -35.53
C LEU A 51 7.87 -0.51 -34.76
N VAL A 52 7.49 -1.15 -33.65
CA VAL A 52 6.40 -0.67 -32.79
C VAL A 52 6.74 0.69 -32.18
N ALA A 53 7.96 0.88 -31.68
CA ALA A 53 8.41 2.16 -31.15
C ALA A 53 8.40 3.26 -32.23
N LEU A 54 8.85 2.93 -33.45
CA LEU A 54 8.80 3.83 -34.59
C LEU A 54 7.36 4.20 -34.95
N ASP A 55 6.46 3.23 -35.00
CA ASP A 55 5.04 3.45 -35.28
C ASP A 55 4.40 4.37 -34.22
N LEU A 56 4.66 4.14 -32.94
CA LEU A 56 4.21 5.02 -31.85
C LEU A 56 4.77 6.45 -32.00
N ILE A 57 6.07 6.59 -32.33
CA ILE A 57 6.69 7.91 -32.57
C ILE A 57 6.06 8.60 -33.78
N MET A 58 5.79 7.85 -34.86
CA MET A 58 5.12 8.38 -36.04
C MET A 58 3.70 8.83 -35.73
N LEU A 59 2.94 8.05 -34.94
CA LEU A 59 1.58 8.38 -34.52
C LEU A 59 1.54 9.60 -33.59
N ILE A 60 2.47 9.72 -32.64
CA ILE A 60 2.53 10.90 -31.75
C ILE A 60 2.86 12.18 -32.54
N ARG A 61 3.74 12.10 -33.55
CA ARG A 61 4.17 13.28 -34.32
C ARG A 61 3.28 13.64 -35.49
N HIS A 62 2.70 12.65 -36.18
CA HIS A 62 1.98 12.84 -37.44
C HIS A 62 0.57 12.24 -37.42
N GLY A 63 0.19 11.53 -36.35
CA GLY A 63 -1.12 10.95 -36.20
C GLY A 63 -2.21 12.02 -36.18
N ARG A 64 -3.29 11.75 -36.90
CA ARG A 64 -4.50 12.59 -36.91
C ARG A 64 -5.54 11.96 -35.98
N PRO A 65 -6.35 12.77 -35.27
CA PRO A 65 -7.51 12.25 -34.56
C PRO A 65 -8.38 11.40 -35.49
N PHE A 66 -8.73 10.20 -35.03
CA PHE A 66 -9.60 9.29 -35.76
C PHE A 66 -11.03 9.36 -35.23
N ARG A 67 -11.98 8.68 -35.90
CA ARG A 67 -13.37 8.60 -35.41
C ARG A 67 -13.40 8.04 -33.99
N ARG A 68 -14.31 8.57 -33.18
CA ARG A 68 -14.60 8.06 -31.83
C ARG A 68 -15.14 6.64 -31.93
N ASP A 69 -14.66 5.76 -31.05
CA ASP A 69 -15.06 4.35 -30.95
C ASP A 69 -15.00 3.60 -32.30
N PRO A 70 -13.79 3.34 -32.82
CA PRO A 70 -13.65 2.64 -34.08
C PRO A 70 -14.06 1.17 -34.01
N TRP A 71 -14.27 0.63 -32.81
CA TRP A 71 -14.54 -0.78 -32.53
C TRP A 71 -16.01 -1.05 -32.17
N GLU A 72 -16.84 -0.02 -32.06
CA GLU A 72 -18.24 -0.11 -31.60
C GLU A 72 -18.35 -0.82 -30.24
N ALA A 73 -17.44 -0.50 -29.33
CA ALA A 73 -17.33 -1.17 -28.05
C ALA A 73 -18.33 -0.61 -27.03
N GLY A 74 -18.92 -1.50 -26.22
CA GLY A 74 -19.93 -1.14 -25.23
C GLY A 74 -19.41 -0.42 -23.98
N THR A 75 -18.11 -0.22 -23.81
CA THR A 75 -17.53 0.23 -22.54
C THR A 75 -17.54 1.75 -22.35
N LEU A 76 -17.49 2.22 -21.09
CA LEU A 76 -17.71 3.64 -20.74
C LEU A 76 -16.66 4.60 -21.26
N GLU A 77 -15.43 4.15 -21.51
CA GLU A 77 -14.38 4.98 -22.11
C GLU A 77 -14.80 5.53 -23.47
N TRP A 78 -15.61 4.79 -24.22
CA TRP A 78 -16.19 5.21 -25.51
C TRP A 78 -17.36 6.19 -25.35
N ALA A 79 -17.81 6.44 -24.12
CA ALA A 79 -18.78 7.48 -23.79
C ALA A 79 -18.11 8.88 -23.66
N THR A 80 -16.77 8.95 -23.74
CA THR A 80 -16.00 10.21 -23.72
C THR A 80 -15.58 10.68 -25.13
N PRO A 81 -15.30 11.99 -25.33
CA PRO A 81 -14.64 12.49 -26.53
C PRO A 81 -13.24 11.89 -26.74
N THR A 82 -12.71 11.97 -27.96
CA THR A 82 -11.32 11.58 -28.28
C THR A 82 -10.56 12.81 -28.82
N PRO A 83 -9.49 13.28 -28.15
CA PRO A 83 -8.95 12.79 -26.88
C PRO A 83 -9.89 13.04 -25.68
N PRO A 84 -9.79 12.24 -24.60
CA PRO A 84 -10.63 12.42 -23.42
C PRO A 84 -10.31 13.75 -22.72
N PRO A 85 -11.32 14.48 -22.24
CA PRO A 85 -11.10 15.68 -21.44
C PRO A 85 -10.51 15.33 -20.07
N SER A 86 -9.84 16.28 -19.40
CA SER A 86 -9.19 16.05 -18.11
C SER A 86 -10.14 15.62 -16.98
N TYR A 87 -11.44 15.90 -17.11
CA TYR A 87 -12.49 15.51 -16.17
C TYR A 87 -13.20 14.20 -16.56
N ASN A 88 -12.81 13.58 -17.69
CA ASN A 88 -13.46 12.43 -18.32
C ASN A 88 -14.93 12.66 -18.69
N PHE A 89 -15.86 12.58 -17.74
CA PHE A 89 -17.30 12.68 -17.97
C PHE A 89 -17.85 14.00 -17.43
N GLY A 90 -18.69 14.70 -18.19
CA GLY A 90 -19.36 15.93 -17.75
C GLY A 90 -20.41 15.71 -16.65
N SER A 91 -20.96 14.51 -16.59
CA SER A 91 -21.77 13.99 -15.47
C SER A 91 -21.58 12.47 -15.41
N LEU A 92 -21.81 11.87 -14.24
CA LEU A 92 -21.57 10.44 -14.03
C LEU A 92 -22.76 9.60 -14.48
N PRO A 93 -22.53 8.45 -15.14
CA PRO A 93 -23.61 7.64 -15.66
C PRO A 93 -24.37 6.89 -14.57
N HIS A 94 -25.65 6.67 -14.82
CA HIS A 94 -26.46 5.70 -14.08
C HIS A 94 -26.38 4.34 -14.80
N ILE A 95 -25.85 3.33 -14.12
CA ILE A 95 -25.56 2.02 -14.72
C ILE A 95 -26.38 0.93 -14.03
N GLU A 96 -27.34 0.37 -14.77
CA GLU A 96 -28.19 -0.75 -14.31
C GLU A 96 -27.86 -2.06 -15.04
N THR A 97 -27.05 -2.00 -16.08
CA THR A 97 -26.70 -3.14 -16.93
C THR A 97 -25.21 -3.34 -16.97
N ARG A 98 -24.78 -4.53 -17.40
CA ARG A 98 -23.34 -4.82 -17.56
C ARG A 98 -22.74 -3.96 -18.67
N ALA A 99 -21.42 -3.75 -18.57
CA ALA A 99 -20.68 -2.87 -19.46
C ALA A 99 -20.81 -3.26 -20.95
N ASP A 100 -20.95 -4.54 -21.28
CA ASP A 100 -21.13 -5.04 -22.65
C ASP A 100 -22.49 -4.69 -23.27
N ALA A 101 -23.48 -4.28 -22.45
CA ALA A 101 -24.82 -3.90 -22.92
C ALA A 101 -25.02 -2.38 -23.02
N LEU A 102 -24.03 -1.56 -22.65
CA LEU A 102 -24.17 -0.12 -22.72
C LEU A 102 -24.11 0.37 -24.16
N LYS A 103 -24.63 1.57 -24.39
CA LYS A 103 -24.62 2.26 -25.69
C LYS A 103 -23.85 3.57 -25.56
N PRO A 104 -22.50 3.56 -25.63
CA PRO A 104 -21.70 4.75 -25.35
C PRO A 104 -21.96 5.93 -26.29
N HIS A 105 -22.38 5.65 -27.53
CA HIS A 105 -22.73 6.67 -28.51
C HIS A 105 -23.95 7.51 -28.13
N SER A 106 -24.94 6.93 -27.46
CA SER A 106 -26.10 7.68 -26.94
C SER A 106 -25.83 8.24 -25.54
N LEU A 107 -25.13 7.47 -24.70
CA LEU A 107 -24.82 7.85 -23.34
C LEU A 107 -23.89 9.07 -23.28
N GLY A 108 -22.85 9.12 -24.13
CA GLY A 108 -21.87 10.20 -24.13
C GLY A 108 -22.48 11.61 -24.25
N PRO A 109 -23.32 11.89 -25.26
CA PRO A 109 -24.04 13.15 -25.39
C PRO A 109 -24.93 13.49 -24.17
N GLU A 110 -25.59 12.50 -23.57
CA GLU A 110 -26.40 12.70 -22.37
C GLU A 110 -25.55 13.11 -21.17
N LEU A 111 -24.40 12.45 -20.97
CA LEU A 111 -23.46 12.78 -19.90
C LEU A 111 -22.84 14.16 -20.10
N ALA A 112 -22.48 14.51 -21.34
CA ALA A 112 -21.97 15.83 -21.68
C ALA A 112 -23.01 16.94 -21.47
N ALA A 113 -24.30 16.63 -21.65
CA ALA A 113 -25.42 17.54 -21.37
C ALA A 113 -25.79 17.63 -19.88
N GLY A 114 -25.04 16.98 -18.98
CA GLY A 114 -25.28 17.03 -17.53
C GLY A 114 -26.49 16.21 -17.05
N ARG A 115 -26.97 15.24 -17.84
CA ARG A 115 -28.16 14.42 -17.50
C ARG A 115 -27.86 13.23 -16.59
N GLY A 116 -26.59 13.01 -16.24
CA GLY A 116 -26.16 12.02 -15.25
C GLY A 116 -26.24 12.53 -13.81
N TYR A 117 -25.58 11.81 -12.91
CA TYR A 117 -25.31 12.28 -11.56
C TYR A 117 -24.19 13.33 -11.56
N LEU A 118 -24.22 14.25 -10.59
CA LEU A 118 -23.25 15.34 -10.46
C LEU A 118 -23.10 16.16 -11.76
N GLY A 119 -24.18 16.34 -12.53
CA GLY A 119 -24.20 17.16 -13.75
C GLY A 119 -24.14 18.67 -13.51
N PHE A 120 -23.70 19.09 -12.34
CA PHE A 120 -23.56 20.47 -11.93
C PHE A 120 -22.34 20.60 -11.02
N MET A 121 -21.82 21.81 -10.91
CA MET A 121 -20.71 22.11 -10.02
C MET A 121 -21.20 22.78 -8.74
N ARG A 122 -20.61 22.38 -7.62
CA ARG A 122 -20.70 23.12 -6.35
C ARG A 122 -19.30 23.38 -5.81
N ASN A 123 -19.14 24.47 -5.05
CA ASN A 123 -17.96 24.76 -4.22
C ASN A 123 -16.58 24.70 -4.92
N GLY A 124 -16.52 24.63 -6.26
CA GLY A 124 -15.29 24.39 -7.01
C GLY A 124 -14.60 23.07 -6.65
N TRP A 125 -15.38 22.03 -6.34
CA TRP A 125 -14.88 20.69 -6.04
C TRP A 125 -14.79 19.82 -7.29
N MET A 126 -13.85 18.88 -7.27
CA MET A 126 -13.83 17.75 -8.19
C MET A 126 -14.51 16.59 -7.48
N GLU A 127 -15.77 16.34 -7.80
CA GLU A 127 -16.59 15.34 -7.12
C GLU A 127 -16.69 14.06 -7.98
N THR A 128 -16.66 12.90 -7.33
CA THR A 128 -17.03 11.63 -7.95
C THR A 128 -17.95 10.84 -7.00
N LEU A 129 -18.69 9.88 -7.54
CA LEU A 129 -19.50 8.98 -6.74
C LEU A 129 -18.75 7.68 -6.46
N THR A 130 -18.98 7.16 -5.26
CA THR A 130 -18.71 5.78 -4.89
C THR A 130 -20.02 5.00 -4.86
N VAL A 131 -19.95 3.75 -5.27
CA VAL A 131 -21.05 2.79 -5.19
C VAL A 131 -20.66 1.61 -4.33
N ASP A 132 -21.64 0.94 -3.74
CA ASP A 132 -21.43 -0.34 -3.08
C ASP A 132 -20.88 -1.38 -4.08
N MET A 133 -19.84 -2.11 -3.67
CA MET A 133 -19.08 -3.00 -4.56
C MET A 133 -19.91 -4.18 -5.11
N VAL A 134 -20.98 -4.59 -4.40
CA VAL A 134 -21.80 -5.75 -4.76
C VAL A 134 -23.09 -5.32 -5.45
N SER A 135 -23.81 -4.37 -4.86
CA SER A 135 -25.12 -3.94 -5.35
C SER A 135 -25.06 -2.83 -6.40
N GLY A 136 -23.93 -2.12 -6.51
CA GLY A 136 -23.79 -0.97 -7.42
C GLY A 136 -24.63 0.25 -7.03
N ARG A 137 -25.29 0.22 -5.87
CA ARG A 137 -26.07 1.36 -5.37
C ARG A 137 -25.16 2.51 -4.97
N LEU A 138 -25.63 3.72 -5.20
CA LEU A 138 -25.03 4.94 -4.70
C LEU A 138 -24.74 4.83 -3.19
N ASP A 139 -23.50 5.11 -2.80
CA ASP A 139 -23.08 5.09 -1.39
C ASP A 139 -22.73 6.51 -0.91
N HIS A 140 -21.73 7.14 -1.53
CA HIS A 140 -21.23 8.45 -1.07
C HIS A 140 -20.54 9.27 -2.16
N VAL A 141 -20.33 10.56 -1.88
CA VAL A 141 -19.57 11.49 -2.73
C VAL A 141 -18.13 11.58 -2.23
N VAL A 142 -17.18 11.35 -3.13
CA VAL A 142 -15.74 11.57 -2.89
C VAL A 142 -15.33 12.89 -3.53
N VAL A 143 -14.65 13.73 -2.76
CA VAL A 143 -14.04 14.96 -3.28
C VAL A 143 -12.57 14.68 -3.53
N LEU A 144 -12.16 14.81 -4.79
CA LEU A 144 -10.80 14.54 -5.23
C LEU A 144 -9.86 15.70 -4.84
N PRO A 145 -8.62 15.41 -4.42
CA PRO A 145 -7.63 16.42 -4.11
C PRO A 145 -7.31 17.32 -5.31
N ARG A 146 -6.98 18.58 -5.05
CA ARG A 146 -6.50 19.51 -6.09
C ARG A 146 -5.07 19.18 -6.56
N PRO A 147 -4.67 19.62 -7.76
CA PRO A 147 -3.30 19.46 -8.25
C PRO A 147 -2.29 20.01 -7.26
N THR A 148 -1.23 19.24 -6.99
CA THR A 148 -0.14 19.62 -6.08
C THR A 148 1.16 18.91 -6.46
N TYR A 149 2.30 19.56 -6.20
CA TYR A 149 3.63 18.97 -6.39
C TYR A 149 4.12 18.20 -5.16
N LEU A 150 3.36 18.19 -4.06
CA LEU A 150 3.76 17.47 -2.84
C LEU A 150 4.08 15.99 -3.09
N PRO A 151 3.30 15.21 -3.86
CA PRO A 151 3.64 13.81 -4.17
C PRO A 151 5.00 13.66 -4.85
N LEU A 152 5.37 14.58 -5.76
CA LEU A 152 6.66 14.57 -6.43
C LEU A 152 7.79 14.82 -5.43
N TRP A 153 7.66 15.83 -4.56
CA TRP A 153 8.65 16.12 -3.55
C TRP A 153 8.78 15.00 -2.52
N THR A 154 7.67 14.39 -2.09
CA THR A 154 7.68 13.22 -1.20
C THR A 154 8.38 12.04 -1.87
N ALA A 155 8.15 11.80 -3.16
CA ALA A 155 8.84 10.76 -3.92
C ALA A 155 10.35 11.02 -4.02
N ILE A 156 10.77 12.26 -4.30
CA ILE A 156 12.19 12.65 -4.34
C ILE A 156 12.85 12.46 -2.97
N ALA A 157 12.20 12.89 -1.88
CA ALA A 157 12.71 12.70 -0.51
C ALA A 157 12.82 11.21 -0.14
N THR A 158 11.82 10.41 -0.53
CA THR A 158 11.82 8.95 -0.31
C THR A 158 12.93 8.29 -1.11
N ALA A 159 13.11 8.69 -2.38
CA ALA A 159 14.21 8.20 -3.22
C ALA A 159 15.57 8.58 -2.64
N ALA A 160 15.73 9.80 -2.13
CA ALA A 160 16.97 10.24 -1.48
C ALA A 160 17.28 9.40 -0.22
N PHE A 161 16.28 9.05 0.59
CA PHE A 161 16.43 8.18 1.75
C PHE A 161 16.94 6.78 1.36
N PHE A 162 16.34 6.14 0.35
CA PHE A 162 16.78 4.82 -0.09
C PHE A 162 18.12 4.87 -0.83
N ALA A 163 18.35 5.90 -1.65
CA ALA A 163 19.60 6.10 -2.38
C ALA A 163 20.77 6.36 -1.42
N SER A 164 20.57 7.12 -0.32
CA SER A 164 21.60 7.35 0.68
C SER A 164 22.00 6.05 1.39
N LEU A 165 21.04 5.19 1.72
CA LEU A 165 21.31 3.87 2.29
C LEU A 165 22.09 2.98 1.30
N LEU A 166 21.66 2.93 0.04
CA LEU A 166 22.33 2.13 -0.99
C LEU A 166 23.76 2.61 -1.25
N ALA A 167 23.97 3.93 -1.27
CA ALA A 167 25.28 4.55 -1.43
C ALA A 167 26.11 4.58 -0.12
N LYS A 168 25.60 4.02 0.98
CA LYS A 168 26.23 4.01 2.32
C LYS A 168 26.52 5.41 2.90
N ILE A 169 25.74 6.41 2.52
CA ILE A 169 25.79 7.79 3.01
C ILE A 169 24.86 7.91 4.23
N TYR A 170 25.26 7.31 5.35
CA TYR A 170 24.37 7.14 6.50
C TYR A 170 23.95 8.43 7.19
N TRP A 171 24.77 9.49 7.17
CA TRP A 171 24.44 10.77 7.80
C TRP A 171 23.29 11.52 7.10
N LEU A 172 23.10 11.31 5.79
CA LEU A 172 22.01 11.92 5.01
C LEU A 172 20.67 11.21 5.26
N THR A 173 20.72 9.93 5.64
CA THR A 173 19.55 9.08 5.84
C THR A 173 18.54 9.66 6.86
N PRO A 174 18.92 10.07 8.09
CA PRO A 174 17.97 10.65 9.03
C PRO A 174 17.37 11.98 8.55
N VAL A 175 18.14 12.80 7.82
CA VAL A 175 17.65 14.07 7.27
C VAL A 175 16.58 13.81 6.20
N ALA A 176 16.85 12.88 5.27
CA ALA A 176 15.89 12.48 4.25
C ALA A 176 14.64 11.84 4.87
N PHE A 177 14.80 11.02 5.91
CA PHE A 177 13.68 10.41 6.63
C PHE A 177 12.76 11.44 7.30
N VAL A 178 13.34 12.42 8.01
CA VAL A 178 12.57 13.52 8.61
C VAL A 178 11.86 14.35 7.54
N ALA A 179 12.52 14.63 6.41
CA ALA A 179 11.89 15.33 5.28
C ALA A 179 10.69 14.56 4.72
N VAL A 180 10.79 13.22 4.59
CA VAL A 180 9.66 12.37 4.18
C VAL A 180 8.49 12.52 5.14
N ILE A 181 8.73 12.42 6.46
CA ILE A 181 7.68 12.59 7.48
C ILE A 181 7.02 13.96 7.34
N ILE A 182 7.80 15.04 7.32
CA ILE A 182 7.27 16.41 7.22
C ILE A 182 6.42 16.57 5.95
N LEU A 183 6.90 16.11 4.79
CA LEU A 183 6.17 16.23 3.52
C LEU A 183 4.86 15.43 3.54
N PHE A 184 4.84 14.25 4.15
CA PHE A 184 3.60 13.50 4.37
C PHE A 184 2.59 14.31 5.21
N PHE A 185 3.04 14.88 6.34
CA PHE A 185 2.16 15.70 7.19
C PHE A 185 1.65 16.95 6.48
N LEU A 186 2.49 17.64 5.69
CA LEU A 186 2.11 18.82 4.93
C LEU A 186 1.06 18.55 3.84
N TRP A 187 0.94 17.30 3.38
CA TRP A 187 -0.04 16.92 2.36
C TRP A 187 -1.45 16.69 2.92
N THR A 188 -1.56 16.26 4.18
CA THR A 188 -2.83 15.88 4.84
C THR A 188 -3.90 16.99 5.05
N PRO A 189 -3.58 18.30 5.18
CA PRO A 189 -4.62 19.31 5.30
C PRO A 189 -5.56 19.38 4.09
N ALA A 190 -5.04 19.06 2.89
CA ALA A 190 -5.79 19.17 1.64
C ALA A 190 -6.93 18.14 1.51
N THR A 191 -6.94 17.11 2.36
CA THR A 191 -7.87 15.96 2.26
C THR A 191 -8.92 15.94 3.37
N GLY A 192 -9.04 16.99 4.18
CA GLY A 192 -9.92 17.05 5.35
C GLY A 192 -11.13 17.99 5.19
N LEU A 193 -12.21 17.67 5.91
CA LEU A 193 -13.40 18.51 6.03
C LEU A 193 -13.51 19.09 7.46
N LYS A 194 -13.67 20.41 7.60
CA LYS A 194 -13.71 21.08 8.92
C LYS A 194 -15.12 21.26 9.51
N HIS A 195 -16.15 21.24 8.67
CA HIS A 195 -17.53 21.46 9.08
C HIS A 195 -18.43 20.36 8.54
N GLU A 196 -19.53 20.07 9.24
CA GLU A 196 -20.52 19.10 8.76
C GLU A 196 -21.29 19.68 7.59
N ILE A 197 -21.45 18.87 6.55
CA ILE A 197 -22.21 19.26 5.37
C ILE A 197 -23.51 18.44 5.29
N GLY A 198 -23.48 17.17 5.74
CA GLY A 198 -24.60 16.26 5.62
C GLY A 198 -24.86 15.82 4.17
N PRO A 199 -26.07 15.29 3.88
CA PRO A 199 -26.38 14.74 2.57
C PRO A 199 -26.34 15.79 1.45
N LEU A 200 -25.49 15.56 0.46
CA LEU A 200 -25.37 16.36 -0.75
C LEU A 200 -26.34 15.85 -1.82
N ASP A 201 -27.06 16.76 -2.49
CA ASP A 201 -27.80 16.41 -3.71
C ASP A 201 -26.81 15.93 -4.77
N VAL A 202 -27.05 14.78 -5.40
CA VAL A 202 -26.18 14.25 -6.47
C VAL A 202 -26.87 14.27 -7.84
N GLY A 203 -28.04 14.89 -7.94
CA GLY A 203 -28.89 14.83 -9.12
C GLY A 203 -29.78 13.59 -9.13
N ARG A 204 -30.69 13.53 -10.11
CA ARG A 204 -31.66 12.44 -10.28
C ARG A 204 -32.55 12.17 -9.05
N GLY A 205 -32.73 13.17 -8.19
CA GLY A 205 -33.54 13.06 -6.96
C GLY A 205 -32.86 12.30 -5.82
N GLU A 206 -31.58 11.98 -5.96
CA GLU A 206 -30.81 11.25 -4.95
C GLU A 206 -29.89 12.16 -4.14
N ARG A 207 -29.59 11.75 -2.92
CA ARG A 207 -28.66 12.44 -2.02
C ARG A 207 -27.68 11.45 -1.42
N ALA A 208 -26.42 11.86 -1.29
CA ALA A 208 -25.37 11.04 -0.72
C ALA A 208 -24.48 11.84 0.22
N LEU A 209 -23.89 11.16 1.20
CA LEU A 209 -23.01 11.79 2.19
C LEU A 209 -21.63 12.07 1.61
N HIS A 210 -20.91 13.02 2.21
CA HIS A 210 -19.50 13.25 1.89
C HIS A 210 -18.62 12.12 2.46
N HIS A 211 -17.57 11.72 1.74
CA HIS A 211 -16.68 10.61 2.12
C HIS A 211 -16.02 10.72 3.51
N GLN A 212 -15.94 11.91 4.09
CA GLN A 212 -15.44 12.12 5.46
C GLN A 212 -16.47 11.74 6.55
N GLU A 213 -17.76 11.71 6.19
CA GLU A 213 -18.91 11.48 7.07
C GLU A 213 -19.47 10.04 6.96
N VAL A 214 -18.82 9.16 6.18
CA VAL A 214 -19.29 7.77 5.96
C VAL A 214 -18.39 6.71 6.58
N ALA A 215 -18.93 5.50 6.74
CA ALA A 215 -18.30 4.36 7.39
C ALA A 215 -17.01 3.85 6.69
N GLN A 216 -17.04 3.75 5.36
CA GLN A 216 -16.03 3.00 4.60
C GLN A 216 -15.62 3.73 3.30
N PRO A 217 -15.06 4.95 3.41
CA PRO A 217 -14.56 5.65 2.24
C PRO A 217 -13.30 4.96 1.66
N PRO A 218 -12.87 5.30 0.43
CA PRO A 218 -11.70 4.68 -0.21
C PRO A 218 -10.42 4.72 0.64
N SER A 219 -10.18 5.78 1.41
CA SER A 219 -9.02 5.89 2.29
C SER A 219 -9.03 4.89 3.45
N TRP A 220 -10.21 4.49 3.93
CA TRP A 220 -10.34 3.43 4.93
C TRP A 220 -9.97 2.08 4.32
N TRP A 221 -10.48 1.77 3.12
CA TRP A 221 -10.12 0.57 2.38
C TRP A 221 -8.63 0.50 2.02
N ALA A 222 -8.03 1.63 1.66
CA ALA A 222 -6.59 1.71 1.41
C ALA A 222 -5.77 1.22 2.61
N VAL A 223 -6.17 1.57 3.83
CA VAL A 223 -5.51 1.11 5.07
C VAL A 223 -5.79 -0.36 5.32
N VAL A 224 -7.00 -0.86 5.07
CA VAL A 224 -7.31 -2.30 5.16
C VAL A 224 -6.39 -3.11 4.24
N PHE A 225 -6.25 -2.71 2.97
CA PHE A 225 -5.37 -3.41 2.03
C PHE A 225 -3.89 -3.28 2.40
N ALA A 226 -3.46 -2.11 2.89
CA ALA A 226 -2.09 -1.92 3.38
C ALA A 226 -1.80 -2.83 4.59
N LEU A 227 -2.74 -2.98 5.52
CA LEU A 227 -2.62 -3.86 6.68
C LEU A 227 -2.67 -5.35 6.28
N ALA A 228 -3.45 -5.71 5.26
CA ALA A 228 -3.45 -7.07 4.71
C ALA A 228 -2.09 -7.42 4.05
N ALA A 229 -1.49 -6.48 3.33
CA ALA A 229 -0.14 -6.62 2.80
C ALA A 229 0.90 -6.73 3.92
N ASN A 230 0.79 -5.91 4.98
CA ASN A 230 1.65 -6.00 6.16
C ASN A 230 1.48 -7.34 6.90
N ALA A 231 0.25 -7.85 7.03
CA ALA A 231 -0.01 -9.18 7.60
C ALA A 231 0.72 -10.27 6.80
N THR A 232 0.68 -10.20 5.47
CA THR A 232 1.38 -11.15 4.59
C THR A 232 2.91 -11.07 4.77
N LEU A 233 3.46 -9.85 4.86
CA LEU A 233 4.87 -9.63 5.15
C LEU A 233 5.26 -10.22 6.51
N TYR A 234 4.47 -9.94 7.55
CA TYR A 234 4.71 -10.41 8.92
C TYR A 234 4.63 -11.94 9.01
N THR A 235 3.61 -12.56 8.42
CA THR A 235 3.48 -14.02 8.37
C THR A 235 4.68 -14.65 7.65
N SER A 236 5.16 -14.03 6.57
CA SER A 236 6.36 -14.50 5.85
C SER A 236 7.62 -14.41 6.72
N LEU A 237 7.76 -13.35 7.52
CA LEU A 237 8.87 -13.19 8.48
C LEU A 237 8.84 -14.27 9.57
N VAL A 238 7.67 -14.49 10.19
CA VAL A 238 7.49 -15.52 11.23
C VAL A 238 7.70 -16.92 10.64
N PHE A 239 7.18 -17.19 9.44
CA PHE A 239 7.40 -18.44 8.73
C PHE A 239 8.89 -18.69 8.44
N GLY A 240 9.62 -17.67 7.96
CA GLY A 240 11.06 -17.75 7.72
C GLY A 240 11.83 -18.12 9.00
N ALA A 241 11.40 -17.60 10.15
CA ALA A 241 12.00 -17.96 11.43
C ALA A 241 11.70 -19.42 11.85
N PHE A 242 10.48 -19.92 11.63
CA PHE A 242 10.17 -21.35 11.85
C PHE A 242 10.90 -22.27 10.87
N PHE A 243 11.11 -21.86 9.63
CA PHE A 243 11.95 -22.59 8.69
C PHE A 243 13.41 -22.66 9.17
N LEU A 244 13.95 -21.56 9.69
CA LEU A 244 15.29 -21.53 10.29
C LEU A 244 15.38 -22.43 11.53
N TRP A 245 14.33 -22.48 12.36
CA TRP A 245 14.28 -23.45 13.47
C TRP A 245 14.45 -24.90 13.02
N LEU A 246 13.83 -25.30 11.90
CA LEU A 246 13.94 -26.66 11.37
C LEU A 246 15.26 -26.96 10.64
N SER A 247 15.94 -25.92 10.13
CA SER A 247 17.08 -26.08 9.21
C SER A 247 18.43 -25.67 9.81
N ALA A 248 18.44 -24.80 10.80
CA ALA A 248 19.66 -24.29 11.41
C ALA A 248 20.21 -25.29 12.46
N PRO A 249 21.53 -25.53 12.47
CA PRO A 249 22.16 -26.40 13.46
C PRO A 249 22.16 -25.74 14.85
N ASN A 250 22.32 -26.55 15.90
CA ASN A 250 22.49 -26.10 17.28
C ASN A 250 21.30 -25.29 17.82
N TRP A 251 20.08 -25.76 17.54
CA TRP A 251 18.88 -25.27 18.19
C TRP A 251 18.56 -26.14 19.41
N PRO A 252 18.39 -25.58 20.62
CA PRO A 252 18.52 -24.17 20.99
C PRO A 252 19.94 -23.60 20.95
N PRO A 253 20.08 -22.29 20.68
CA PRO A 253 21.28 -21.57 21.08
C PRO A 253 21.35 -21.50 22.62
N PRO A 254 22.54 -21.66 23.22
CA PRO A 254 22.72 -21.71 24.68
C PRO A 254 22.39 -20.38 25.39
N ASP A 255 22.32 -19.26 24.66
CA ASP A 255 22.32 -17.91 25.22
C ASP A 255 20.92 -17.25 25.27
N LEU A 256 19.84 -17.98 24.96
CA LEU A 256 18.48 -17.42 24.90
C LEU A 256 17.75 -17.63 26.23
N ASP A 257 17.73 -16.60 27.08
CA ASP A 257 17.23 -16.65 28.46
C ASP A 257 15.92 -15.85 28.69
N PHE A 258 15.42 -15.82 29.94
CA PHE A 258 14.16 -15.15 30.30
C PHE A 258 14.30 -13.65 30.59
N THR A 259 15.42 -12.99 30.27
CA THR A 259 15.57 -11.54 30.45
C THR A 259 14.53 -10.74 29.66
N PHE A 260 13.88 -11.36 28.68
CA PHE A 260 12.86 -10.77 27.83
C PHE A 260 11.47 -10.64 28.47
N VAL A 261 11.17 -11.34 29.58
CA VAL A 261 9.79 -11.43 30.12
C VAL A 261 9.22 -10.06 30.44
N LEU A 262 9.92 -9.28 31.26
CA LEU A 262 9.44 -7.98 31.70
C LEU A 262 9.24 -6.98 30.54
N PRO A 263 10.23 -6.72 29.66
CA PRO A 263 10.02 -5.81 28.54
C PRO A 263 8.94 -6.32 27.57
N SER A 264 8.80 -7.63 27.38
CA SER A 264 7.74 -8.19 26.53
C SER A 264 6.35 -8.00 27.12
N LEU A 265 6.17 -8.19 28.44
CA LEU A 265 4.90 -7.96 29.13
C LEU A 265 4.52 -6.47 29.15
N ILE A 266 5.49 -5.58 29.42
CA ILE A 266 5.25 -4.12 29.37
C ILE A 266 4.86 -3.71 27.94
N GLY A 267 5.60 -4.16 26.94
CA GLY A 267 5.31 -3.88 25.53
C GLY A 267 3.92 -4.39 25.13
N ALA A 268 3.57 -5.62 25.50
CA ALA A 268 2.29 -6.25 25.21
C ALA A 268 1.12 -5.51 25.87
N GLY A 269 1.23 -5.22 27.17
CA GLY A 269 0.21 -4.49 27.91
C GLY A 269 0.01 -3.08 27.36
N ALA A 270 1.09 -2.41 26.96
CA ALA A 270 1.02 -1.10 26.33
C ALA A 270 0.34 -1.15 24.95
N LEU A 271 0.63 -2.14 24.11
CA LEU A 271 -0.04 -2.29 22.81
C LEU A 271 -1.55 -2.57 22.95
N VAL A 272 -1.94 -3.42 23.89
CA VAL A 272 -3.35 -3.69 24.21
C VAL A 272 -4.04 -2.42 24.70
N THR A 273 -3.37 -1.66 25.57
CA THR A 273 -3.86 -0.36 26.06
C THR A 273 -4.06 0.62 24.91
N ALA A 274 -3.11 0.70 23.96
CA ALA A 274 -3.21 1.56 22.79
C ALA A 274 -4.40 1.18 21.88
N ALA A 275 -4.60 -0.12 21.62
CA ALA A 275 -5.73 -0.59 20.84
C ALA A 275 -7.09 -0.29 21.52
N ILE A 276 -7.19 -0.54 22.82
CA ILE A 276 -8.42 -0.26 23.59
C ILE A 276 -8.69 1.24 23.65
N ALA A 277 -7.70 2.05 24.04
CA ALA A 277 -7.84 3.50 24.14
C ALA A 277 -8.22 4.13 22.80
N GLY A 278 -7.59 3.68 21.70
CA GLY A 278 -7.90 4.16 20.35
C GLY A 278 -9.35 3.92 19.90
N ARG A 279 -10.02 2.88 20.43
CA ARG A 279 -11.44 2.61 20.15
C ARG A 279 -12.39 3.61 20.82
N PHE A 280 -11.94 4.24 21.90
CA PHE A 280 -12.72 5.25 22.62
C PHE A 280 -12.56 6.66 22.04
N ALA A 281 -11.63 6.86 21.10
CA ALA A 281 -11.54 8.10 20.33
C ALA A 281 -12.66 8.14 19.28
N ASP A 282 -13.76 8.81 19.60
CA ASP A 282 -15.01 8.74 18.83
C ASP A 282 -15.54 10.10 18.35
N GLY A 283 -14.72 11.14 18.39
CA GLY A 283 -15.09 12.49 17.96
C GLY A 283 -15.82 13.32 19.01
N GLN A 284 -16.03 12.80 20.22
CA GLN A 284 -16.62 13.54 21.33
C GLN A 284 -15.59 14.40 22.08
N PRO A 285 -15.96 15.62 22.55
CA PRO A 285 -15.07 16.48 23.34
C PRO A 285 -14.56 15.82 24.61
N GLY A 286 -13.30 16.09 24.97
CA GLY A 286 -12.66 15.51 26.16
C GLY A 286 -12.24 14.05 25.95
N ARG A 287 -13.21 13.15 25.71
CA ARG A 287 -12.95 11.71 25.52
C ARG A 287 -11.98 11.44 24.38
N THR A 288 -12.17 12.09 23.23
CA THR A 288 -11.28 11.87 22.06
C THR A 288 -9.83 12.24 22.38
N VAL A 289 -9.62 13.38 23.03
CA VAL A 289 -8.28 13.87 23.37
C VAL A 289 -7.60 12.97 24.40
N THR A 290 -8.32 12.59 25.46
CA THR A 290 -7.77 11.70 26.49
C THR A 290 -7.46 10.32 25.92
N SER A 291 -8.35 9.76 25.11
CA SER A 291 -8.13 8.48 24.41
C SER A 291 -6.91 8.51 23.51
N LEU A 292 -6.74 9.56 22.70
CA LEU A 292 -5.57 9.71 21.83
C LEU A 292 -4.27 9.93 22.63
N ALA A 293 -4.31 10.70 23.72
CA ALA A 293 -3.17 10.91 24.59
C ALA A 293 -2.71 9.61 25.28
N VAL A 294 -3.66 8.81 25.77
CA VAL A 294 -3.38 7.47 26.33
C VAL A 294 -2.83 6.55 25.24
N THR A 295 -3.41 6.58 24.04
CA THR A 295 -2.93 5.79 22.89
C THR A 295 -1.48 6.14 22.54
N LEU A 296 -1.15 7.43 22.50
CA LEU A 296 0.21 7.92 22.25
C LEU A 296 1.20 7.47 23.34
N ALA A 297 0.86 7.69 24.61
CA ALA A 297 1.70 7.30 25.73
C ALA A 297 1.96 5.78 25.73
N ALA A 298 0.92 4.99 25.44
CA ALA A 298 1.02 3.54 25.35
C ALA A 298 1.94 3.08 24.21
N HIS A 299 1.86 3.70 23.02
CA HIS A 299 2.82 3.39 21.94
C HIS A 299 4.25 3.80 22.29
N ILE A 300 4.46 4.94 22.96
CA ILE A 300 5.80 5.36 23.42
C ILE A 300 6.38 4.35 24.43
N ILE A 301 5.56 3.88 25.39
CA ILE A 301 5.96 2.85 26.35
C ILE A 301 6.32 1.55 25.62
N SER A 302 5.51 1.14 24.62
CA SER A 302 5.79 -0.05 23.82
C SER A 302 7.11 0.06 23.05
N VAL A 303 7.36 1.21 22.40
CA VAL A 303 8.64 1.47 21.70
C VAL A 303 9.82 1.40 22.67
N GLY A 304 9.71 2.00 23.85
CA GLY A 304 10.75 1.92 24.88
C GLY A 304 10.99 0.49 25.36
N ALA A 305 9.92 -0.27 25.61
CA ALA A 305 10.01 -1.66 26.03
C ALA A 305 10.63 -2.56 24.95
N VAL A 306 10.27 -2.35 23.68
CA VAL A 306 10.89 -3.04 22.54
C VAL A 306 12.36 -2.64 22.40
N ALA A 307 12.74 -1.38 22.62
CA ALA A 307 14.14 -0.96 22.57
C ALA A 307 14.97 -1.68 23.66
N VAL A 308 14.44 -1.80 24.88
CA VAL A 308 15.08 -2.59 25.94
C VAL A 308 15.18 -4.06 25.53
N LEU A 309 14.11 -4.66 25.00
CA LEU A 309 14.12 -6.02 24.47
C LEU A 309 15.21 -6.23 23.42
N LEU A 310 15.34 -5.31 22.44
CA LEU A 310 16.36 -5.38 21.39
C LEU A 310 17.79 -5.31 21.94
N MET A 311 18.02 -4.56 23.03
CA MET A 311 19.31 -4.51 23.72
C MET A 311 19.59 -5.78 24.53
N SER A 312 18.55 -6.48 24.98
CA SER A 312 18.69 -7.74 25.71
C SER A 312 18.90 -8.95 24.79
N ILE A 313 18.38 -8.92 23.55
CA ILE A 313 18.54 -10.03 22.60
C ILE A 313 20.02 -10.20 22.26
N PRO A 314 20.58 -11.43 22.34
CA PRO A 314 21.95 -11.70 21.95
C PRO A 314 22.25 -11.24 20.51
N ALA A 315 23.52 -10.96 20.21
CA ALA A 315 23.93 -10.39 18.93
C ALA A 315 23.28 -11.12 17.73
N PRO A 316 22.54 -10.41 16.84
CA PRO A 316 21.85 -11.01 15.70
C PRO A 316 22.77 -11.76 14.72
N THR A 317 24.07 -11.48 14.74
CA THR A 317 25.08 -12.17 13.93
C THR A 317 25.52 -13.51 14.50
N GLY A 318 25.16 -13.83 15.75
CA GLY A 318 25.61 -15.04 16.44
C GLY A 318 24.80 -16.28 16.11
N HIS A 319 23.46 -16.17 16.02
CA HIS A 319 22.59 -17.31 15.76
C HIS A 319 21.29 -16.92 15.04
N ALA A 320 20.73 -17.84 14.26
CA ALA A 320 19.49 -17.65 13.51
C ALA A 320 18.28 -17.32 14.39
N ALA A 321 18.20 -17.91 15.58
CA ALA A 321 17.14 -17.62 16.55
C ALA A 321 17.19 -16.16 17.03
N SER A 322 18.38 -15.66 17.40
CA SER A 322 18.58 -14.28 17.84
C SER A 322 18.30 -13.29 16.71
N ALA A 323 18.76 -13.60 15.49
CA ALA A 323 18.44 -12.81 14.30
C ALA A 323 16.93 -12.71 14.04
N SER A 324 16.23 -13.85 14.16
CA SER A 324 14.79 -13.92 13.94
C SER A 324 14.00 -13.18 15.01
N ALA A 325 14.34 -13.38 16.29
CA ALA A 325 13.74 -12.66 17.41
C ALA A 325 13.96 -11.14 17.29
N PHE A 326 15.18 -10.73 16.92
CA PHE A 326 15.52 -9.33 16.69
C PHE A 326 14.69 -8.73 15.54
N ALA A 327 14.61 -9.40 14.38
CA ALA A 327 13.86 -8.92 13.23
C ALA A 327 12.35 -8.78 13.54
N VAL A 328 11.77 -9.75 14.24
CA VAL A 328 10.37 -9.71 14.69
C VAL A 328 10.14 -8.57 15.69
N ALA A 329 11.04 -8.39 16.67
CA ALA A 329 10.94 -7.29 17.63
C ALA A 329 11.06 -5.90 16.95
N VAL A 330 11.97 -5.74 15.97
CA VAL A 330 12.06 -4.51 15.15
C VAL A 330 10.75 -4.23 14.42
N TYR A 331 10.11 -5.25 13.86
CA TYR A 331 8.80 -5.10 13.21
C TYR A 331 7.74 -4.55 14.18
N VAL A 332 7.68 -5.09 15.40
CA VAL A 332 6.75 -4.62 16.45
C VAL A 332 7.06 -3.18 16.84
N GLY A 333 8.33 -2.85 17.08
CA GLY A 333 8.77 -1.50 17.45
C GLY A 333 8.45 -0.46 16.37
N LEU A 334 8.64 -0.81 15.09
CA LEU A 334 8.29 0.05 13.96
C LEU A 334 6.78 0.31 13.90
N HIS A 335 5.96 -0.72 14.09
CA HIS A 335 4.50 -0.56 14.08
C HIS A 335 3.98 0.27 15.26
N ALA A 336 4.58 0.08 16.45
CA ALA A 336 4.28 0.91 17.62
C ALA A 336 4.69 2.38 17.37
N ALA A 337 5.85 2.62 16.77
CA ALA A 337 6.30 3.97 16.41
C ALA A 337 5.35 4.66 15.41
N ILE A 338 4.90 3.95 14.38
CA ILE A 338 3.89 4.47 13.44
C ILE A 338 2.55 4.69 14.16
N GLY A 339 2.18 3.82 15.10
CA GLY A 339 1.02 4.00 15.95
C GLY A 339 1.07 5.30 16.77
N ALA A 340 2.23 5.63 17.35
CA ALA A 340 2.45 6.91 18.01
C ALA A 340 2.29 8.10 17.05
N VAL A 341 2.86 8.02 15.84
CA VAL A 341 2.72 9.06 14.80
C VAL A 341 1.26 9.27 14.41
N LEU A 342 0.46 8.19 14.27
CA LEU A 342 -0.97 8.28 14.00
C LEU A 342 -1.76 8.90 15.16
N ALA A 343 -1.39 8.63 16.41
CA ALA A 343 -2.01 9.25 17.58
C ALA A 343 -1.68 10.76 17.65
N ILE A 344 -0.43 11.16 17.38
CA ILE A 344 -0.03 12.57 17.24
C ILE A 344 -0.82 13.25 16.12
N TYR A 345 -0.93 12.59 14.98
CA TYR A 345 -1.71 13.07 13.86
C TYR A 345 -3.18 13.27 14.25
N GLY A 346 -3.80 12.32 14.94
CA GLY A 346 -5.17 12.44 15.45
C GLY A 346 -5.35 13.64 16.38
N LEU A 347 -4.40 13.89 17.30
CA LEU A 347 -4.42 15.06 18.19
C LEU A 347 -4.30 16.37 17.40
N TRP A 348 -3.42 16.41 16.40
CA TRP A 348 -3.27 17.57 15.52
C TRP A 348 -4.55 17.83 14.71
N ARG A 349 -5.19 16.78 14.18
CA ARG A 349 -6.46 16.86 13.43
C ARG A 349 -7.62 17.34 14.29
N TRP A 350 -7.68 16.88 15.54
CA TRP A 350 -8.63 17.36 16.54
C TRP A 350 -8.45 18.87 16.78
N ASN A 351 -7.24 19.30 17.12
CA ASN A 351 -6.93 20.71 17.38
C ASN A 351 -7.14 21.62 16.17
N SER A 352 -7.02 21.06 14.96
CA SER A 352 -7.22 21.79 13.70
C SER A 352 -8.68 21.82 13.22
N GLY A 353 -9.61 21.21 13.97
CA GLY A 353 -11.05 21.21 13.69
C GLY A 353 -11.52 20.23 12.61
N TYR A 354 -10.68 19.24 12.23
CA TYR A 354 -11.06 18.25 11.21
C TYR A 354 -11.88 17.09 11.76
N ILE A 355 -11.82 16.85 13.07
CA ILE A 355 -12.53 15.76 13.74
C ILE A 355 -13.80 16.33 14.39
N GLY A 356 -14.91 15.61 14.21
CA GLY A 356 -16.18 15.88 14.88
C GLY A 356 -17.02 14.61 14.98
N PRO A 357 -18.23 14.67 15.55
CA PRO A 357 -19.07 13.49 15.83
C PRO A 357 -19.38 12.64 14.57
N SER A 358 -19.60 13.29 13.43
CA SER A 358 -19.80 12.61 12.14
C SER A 358 -18.50 12.43 11.33
N ARG A 359 -17.44 13.18 11.65
CA ARG A 359 -16.16 13.23 10.90
C ARG A 359 -15.05 12.52 11.67
N VAL A 360 -15.18 11.21 11.81
CA VAL A 360 -14.27 10.35 12.59
C VAL A 360 -13.38 9.45 11.71
N LEU A 361 -13.19 9.81 10.44
CA LEU A 361 -12.41 9.00 9.50
C LEU A 361 -10.95 8.80 9.95
N ASP A 362 -10.26 9.88 10.32
CA ASP A 362 -8.88 9.84 10.79
C ASP A 362 -8.73 8.90 12.01
N LEU A 363 -9.70 8.94 12.94
CA LEU A 363 -9.72 8.10 14.14
C LEU A 363 -9.94 6.61 13.81
N ARG A 364 -10.81 6.31 12.85
CA ARG A 364 -11.06 4.91 12.42
C ARG A 364 -9.89 4.31 11.67
N ILE A 365 -9.19 5.11 10.88
CA ILE A 365 -7.92 4.71 10.25
C ILE A 365 -6.89 4.38 11.34
N GLY A 366 -6.74 5.26 12.35
CA GLY A 366 -5.87 5.01 13.50
C GLY A 366 -6.25 3.72 14.24
N ARG A 367 -7.55 3.50 14.49
CA ARG A 367 -8.06 2.27 15.13
C ARG A 367 -7.65 1.00 14.39
N LEU A 368 -7.79 0.95 13.06
CA LEU A 368 -7.36 -0.21 12.28
C LEU A 368 -5.88 -0.53 12.51
N TRP A 369 -5.04 0.51 12.51
CA TRP A 369 -3.61 0.36 12.75
C TRP A 369 -3.29 -0.11 14.18
N HIS A 370 -3.94 0.48 15.19
CA HIS A 370 -3.74 0.11 16.59
C HIS A 370 -4.19 -1.32 16.88
N ASP A 371 -5.37 -1.72 16.35
CA ASP A 371 -5.89 -3.09 16.48
C ASP A 371 -4.94 -4.10 15.82
N TYR A 372 -4.46 -3.83 14.60
CA TYR A 372 -3.48 -4.68 13.93
C TYR A 372 -2.15 -4.76 14.69
N THR A 373 -1.63 -3.62 15.13
CA THR A 373 -0.36 -3.53 15.86
C THR A 373 -0.42 -4.30 17.17
N ALA A 374 -1.55 -4.28 17.88
CA ALA A 374 -1.73 -5.08 19.08
C ALA A 374 -1.71 -6.58 18.78
N VAL A 375 -2.46 -7.04 17.77
CA VAL A 375 -2.48 -8.47 17.43
C VAL A 375 -1.10 -8.97 16.97
N ALA A 376 -0.50 -8.30 15.97
CA ALA A 376 0.82 -8.67 15.47
C ALA A 376 1.91 -8.50 16.54
N GLY A 377 1.80 -7.45 17.35
CA GLY A 377 2.74 -7.17 18.44
C GLY A 377 2.69 -8.18 19.57
N LEU A 378 1.50 -8.65 19.97
CA LEU A 378 1.37 -9.72 20.96
C LEU A 378 2.04 -11.01 20.49
N ILE A 379 1.81 -11.39 19.23
CA ILE A 379 2.46 -12.55 18.63
C ILE A 379 3.99 -12.33 18.58
N GLY A 380 4.43 -11.14 18.17
CA GLY A 380 5.85 -10.82 18.03
C GLY A 380 6.60 -10.73 19.35
N LEU A 381 5.98 -10.22 20.41
CA LEU A 381 6.56 -10.16 21.74
C LEU A 381 6.53 -11.52 22.46
N ALA A 382 5.56 -12.38 22.13
CA ALA A 382 5.57 -13.78 22.57
C ALA A 382 6.61 -14.63 21.84
N PHE A 383 7.06 -14.19 20.66
CA PHE A 383 7.88 -14.97 19.74
C PHE A 383 9.20 -15.51 20.34
N PRO A 384 10.01 -14.73 21.10
CA PRO A 384 11.23 -15.25 21.73
C PRO A 384 10.95 -16.44 22.65
N PHE A 385 9.85 -16.42 23.41
CA PHE A 385 9.45 -17.52 24.30
C PHE A 385 8.97 -18.75 23.53
N VAL A 386 8.32 -18.55 22.38
CA VAL A 386 7.96 -19.65 21.49
C VAL A 386 9.22 -20.33 20.94
N LEU A 387 10.19 -19.55 20.46
CA LEU A 387 11.47 -20.10 20.00
C LEU A 387 12.20 -20.88 21.11
N GLN A 388 12.12 -20.39 22.35
CA GLN A 388 12.68 -21.04 23.54
C GLN A 388 11.89 -22.29 23.98
N SER A 389 10.59 -22.39 23.71
CA SER A 389 9.80 -23.58 24.08
C SER A 389 9.93 -24.72 23.07
N LEU A 390 10.22 -24.40 21.80
CA LEU A 390 10.48 -25.38 20.73
C LEU A 390 11.76 -26.21 20.97
N THR A 391 12.54 -25.84 21.97
CA THR A 391 13.78 -26.51 22.41
C THR A 391 13.57 -27.94 22.91
N GLY A 392 12.38 -28.27 23.41
CA GLY A 392 12.05 -29.61 23.90
C GLY A 392 11.45 -30.56 22.85
N ILE A 393 11.14 -30.07 21.64
CA ILE A 393 10.34 -30.82 20.65
C ILE A 393 11.19 -31.23 19.43
N GLY A 394 12.25 -30.49 19.11
CA GLY A 394 13.19 -30.79 18.02
C GLY A 394 14.30 -31.75 18.42
N GLY A 395 13.96 -32.94 18.93
CA GLY A 395 14.92 -33.97 19.30
C GLY A 395 15.06 -35.05 18.22
N ARG A 396 16.04 -34.89 17.30
CA ARG A 396 16.98 -35.90 16.80
C ARG A 396 17.81 -35.36 15.65
#